data_AF-A0A9C7QWV7-F1
#
_entry.id   AF-A0A9C7QWV7-F1
#
_cell.length_a   1.000
_cell.length_b   1.000
_cell.length_c   1.000
_cell.angle_alpha   90.00
_cell.angle_beta   90.00
_cell.angle_gamma   90.00
#
_symmetry.space_group_name_H-M   'P 1'
#
loop_
_entity.id
_entity.type
_entity.pdbx_description
1 polymer ?
#
loop_
_entity_poly.entity_id
_entity_poly.type
_entity_poly.pdbx_seq_one_letter_code
_entity_poly.pdbx_strand_id
1 'polypeptide(L)' 'MRLLNLLRKKIFVIIAFLAACVFFYLLALDSYCDEGGTFALGICSVTRFVPW' A
#
# COMPACT_ATOMS: atom_id res chain seq x y z
N MET A 1 23.50 23.34 0.35
CA MET A 1 22.04 23.25 0.07
C MET A 1 21.66 22.28 -1.06
N ARG A 2 22.38 22.16 -2.19
CA ARG A 2 22.01 21.26 -3.31
C ARG A 2 21.97 19.75 -2.96
N LEU A 3 22.89 19.28 -2.12
CA LEU A 3 22.98 17.86 -1.74
C LEU A 3 21.74 17.37 -0.96
N LEU A 4 21.21 18.22 -0.07
CA LEU A 4 20.04 17.89 0.77
C LEU A 4 18.77 17.71 -0.06
N ASN A 5 18.60 18.52 -1.13
CA ASN A 5 17.45 18.43 -2.04
C ASN A 5 17.48 17.16 -2.90
N LEU A 6 18.67 16.68 -3.27
CA LEU A 6 18.82 15.41 -4.01
C LEU A 6 18.48 14.20 -3.14
N LEU A 7 18.97 14.17 -1.90
CA LEU A 7 18.61 13.15 -0.91
C LEU A 7 17.11 13.15 -0.62
N ARG A 8 16.51 14.33 -0.44
CA ARG A 8 15.06 14.48 -0.22
C ARG A 8 14.24 13.96 -1.41
N LYS A 9 14.62 14.29 -2.64
CA LYS A 9 13.96 13.76 -3.84
C LYS A 9 14.06 12.23 -3.91
N LYS A 10 15.25 11.68 -3.64
CA LYS A 10 15.46 10.23 -3.69
C LYS A 10 14.63 9.49 -2.63
N ILE A 11 14.55 10.03 -1.41
CA ILE A 11 13.68 9.52 -0.35
C ILE A 11 12.20 9.62 -0.76
N PHE A 12 11.79 10.74 -1.35
CA PHE A 12 10.40 10.92 -1.78
C PHE A 12 9.99 9.92 -2.85
N VAL A 13 10.89 9.61 -3.80
CA VAL A 13 10.65 8.58 -4.82
C VAL A 13 10.52 7.19 -4.18
N ILE A 14 11.38 6.87 -3.21
CA ILE A 14 11.30 5.58 -2.50
C ILE A 14 9.99 5.47 -1.71
N ILE A 15 9.59 6.52 -0.99
CA ILE A 15 8.33 6.55 -0.24
C ILE A 15 7.14 6.42 -1.20
N ALA A 16 7.14 7.14 -2.32
CA ALA A 16 6.07 7.05 -3.31
C ALA A 16 5.98 5.65 -3.92
N PHE A 17 7.12 5.02 -4.21
CA PHE A 17 7.16 3.64 -4.71
C PHE A 17 6.62 2.64 -3.67
N LEU A 18 7.05 2.75 -2.41
CA LEU A 18 6.55 1.91 -1.32
C LEU A 18 5.04 2.10 -1.12
N ALA A 19 4.56 3.35 -1.16
CA ALA A 19 3.13 3.65 -1.06
C ALA A 19 2.33 3.02 -2.22
N ALA A 20 2.84 3.10 -3.45
CA ALA A 20 2.22 2.43 -4.60
C ALA A 20 2.20 0.91 -4.45
N CYS A 21 3.30 0.30 -3.99
CA CYS A 21 3.34 -1.15 -3.73
C CYS A 21 2.31 -1.57 -2.67
N VAL A 22 2.21 -0.82 -1.57
CA VAL A 22 1.21 -1.08 -0.53
C VAL A 22 -0.21 -0.92 -1.08
N PHE A 23 -0.45 0.12 -1.88
CA PHE A 23 -1.75 0.35 -2.51
C PHE A 23 -2.16 -0.81 -3.43
N PHE A 24 -1.29 -1.24 -4.34
CA PHE A 24 -1.58 -2.39 -5.20
C PHE A 24 -1.74 -3.69 -4.43
N TYR A 25 -1.00 -3.88 -3.33
CA TYR A 25 -1.14 -5.04 -2.46
C TYR A 25 -2.52 -5.07 -1.79
N LEU A 26 -2.97 -3.94 -1.24
CA LEU A 26 -4.29 -3.83 -0.61
C LEU A 26 -5.42 -4.05 -1.61
N LEU A 27 -5.30 -3.48 -2.81
CA LEU A 27 -6.29 -3.63 -3.88
C LEU A 27 -6.38 -5.08 -4.38
N ALA A 28 -5.24 -5.77 -4.48
CA ALA A 28 -5.23 -7.20 -4.79
C ALA A 28 -5.85 -8.04 -3.65
N LEU A 29 -5.61 -7.65 -2.39
CA LEU A 29 -6.23 -8.31 -1.24
C LEU A 29 -7.75 -8.14 -1.24
N ASP A 30 -8.25 -6.95 -1.55
CA ASP A 30 -9.67 -6.65 -1.60
C ASP A 30 -10.41 -7.58 -2.58
N SER A 31 -9.88 -7.69 -3.80
CA SER A 31 -10.38 -8.64 -4.81
C SER A 31 -10.36 -10.09 -4.31
N TYR A 32 -9.31 -10.49 -3.59
CA TYR A 32 -9.20 -11.86 -3.06
C TYR A 32 -10.17 -12.13 -1.89
N CYS A 33 -10.45 -11.12 -1.07
CA CYS A 33 -11.41 -11.20 0.02
C CYS A 33 -12.86 -11.24 -0.52
N ASP A 34 -13.16 -10.50 -1.59
CA ASP A 34 -14.49 -10.49 -2.23
C ASP A 34 -14.82 -11.83 -2.90
N GLU A 35 -13.81 -12.55 -3.40
CA GLU A 35 -13.93 -13.92 -3.93
C GLU A 35 -14.10 -15.01 -2.85
N GLY A 36 -14.18 -14.65 -1.56
CA GLY A 36 -14.42 -15.59 -0.47
C GLY A 36 -13.17 -16.35 0.00
N GLY A 37 -11.98 -15.83 -0.29
CA GLY A 37 -10.72 -16.38 0.19
C GLY A 37 -10.58 -16.32 1.72
N THR A 38 -10.06 -17.39 2.34
CA THR A 38 -9.86 -17.52 3.80
C THR A 38 -8.55 -16.90 4.30
N PHE A 39 -8.04 -15.86 3.63
CA PHE A 39 -6.79 -15.21 4.05
C PHE A 39 -7.04 -14.35 5.28
N ALA A 40 -6.65 -14.87 6.45
CA ALA A 40 -6.57 -14.18 7.74
C ALA A 40 -7.72 -13.18 7.98
N LEU A 41 -8.86 -13.68 8.48
CA LEU A 41 -10.09 -12.96 8.87
C LEU A 41 -9.91 -11.56 9.50
N GLY A 42 -8.74 -11.23 10.08
CA GLY A 42 -8.39 -9.90 10.57
C GLY A 42 -8.00 -8.87 9.50
N ILE A 43 -7.30 -9.24 8.42
CA ILE A 43 -6.84 -8.27 7.40
C ILE A 43 -7.98 -7.93 6.44
N CYS A 44 -8.76 -8.91 5.96
CA CYS A 44 -9.96 -8.65 5.15
C CYS A 44 -11.02 -7.79 5.89
N SER A 45 -11.03 -7.82 7.23
CA SER A 45 -11.91 -6.97 8.04
C SER A 45 -11.39 -5.54 8.15
N VAL A 46 -10.07 -5.35 8.28
CA VAL A 46 -9.43 -4.02 8.26
C VAL A 46 -9.53 -3.37 6.89
N THR A 47 -9.36 -4.14 5.81
CA THR A 47 -9.52 -3.64 4.44
C THR A 47 -10.94 -3.17 4.17
N ARG A 48 -11.97 -3.86 4.69
CA ARG A 48 -13.38 -3.43 4.60
C ARG A 48 -13.66 -2.06 5.24
N PHE A 49 -12.86 -1.65 6.23
CA PHE A 49 -12.99 -0.34 6.89
C PHE A 49 -12.24 0.77 6.17
N VAL A 50 -11.32 0.44 5.27
CA VAL A 50 -10.61 1.43 4.46
C VAL A 50 -11.35 1.53 3.12
N PRO A 51 -12.06 2.63 2.85
CA PRO A 51 -12.81 2.80 1.62
C PRO A 51 -11.80 3.17 0.53
N TRP A 52 -11.20 2.17 -0.12
CA TRP A 52 -10.60 2.38 -1.44
C TRP A 52 -11.58 1.99 -2.53
#